data_AF-A0A3S8U9H1-F1
#
_entry.id   AF-A0A3S8U9H1-F1
#
_cell.length_a   1.000
_cell.length_b   1.000
_cell.length_c   1.000
_cell.angle_alpha   90.00
_cell.angle_beta   90.00
_cell.angle_gamma   90.00
#
_symmetry.space_group_name_H-M   'P 1'
#
loop_
_entity.id
_entity.type
_entity.pdbx_description
1 polymer ?
#
loop_
_entity_poly.entity_id
_entity_poly.type
_entity_poly.pdbx_seq_one_letter_code
_entity_poly.pdbx_strand_id
1 'polypeptide(L)' 'MAEIVNLRQAKKQAARKAARSAADANAAKFGRTKGERELEKARAEKAAAHLDAHRRETD' A
#
# COMPACT_ATOMS: atom_id res chain seq x y z
N MET A 1 18.79 37.75 -6.99
CA MET A 1 17.40 38.06 -6.60
C MET A 1 16.97 36.94 -5.66
N ALA A 2 16.63 37.23 -4.40
CA ALA A 2 16.28 36.20 -3.44
C ALA A 2 14.78 35.90 -3.54
N GLU A 3 14.42 34.63 -3.64
CA GLU A 3 13.03 34.20 -3.67
C GLU A 3 12.49 34.20 -2.23
N ILE A 4 11.55 35.11 -1.94
CA ILE A 4 10.95 35.24 -0.61
C ILE A 4 9.87 34.18 -0.49
N VAL A 5 10.22 33.05 0.12
CA VAL A 5 9.30 31.92 0.30
C VAL A 5 8.55 32.02 1.62
N ASN A 6 7.23 31.97 1.57
CA ASN A 6 6.41 31.95 2.79
C ASN A 6 6.43 30.55 3.42
N LEU A 7 7.27 30.38 4.45
CA LEU A 7 7.43 29.11 5.16
C LEU A 7 6.13 28.57 5.77
N ARG A 8 5.18 29.45 6.15
CA ARG A 8 3.88 29.02 6.69
C ARG A 8 3.05 28.32 5.62
N GLN A 9 3.01 28.88 4.42
CA GLN A 9 2.31 28.28 3.28
C GLN A 9 2.99 26.98 2.84
N ALA A 10 4.32 26.96 2.77
CA ALA A 10 5.09 25.77 2.44
C ALA A 10 4.81 24.60 3.41
N LYS A 11 4.85 24.86 4.73
CA LYS A 11 4.51 23.86 5.76
C LYS A 11 3.07 23.35 5.62
N LYS A 12 2.11 24.24 5.36
CA LYS A 12 0.71 23.86 5.15
C LYS A 12 0.52 22.98 3.92
N GLN A 13 1.22 23.30 2.82
CA GLN A 13 1.19 22.46 1.62
C GLN A 13 1.84 21.10 1.85
N ALA A 14 2.98 21.05 2.55
CA ALA A 14 3.62 19.79 2.93
C ALA A 14 2.71 18.89 3.78
N ALA A 15 2.05 19.46 4.79
CA ALA A 15 1.09 18.72 5.63
C ALA A 15 -0.09 18.18 4.82
N ARG A 16 -0.66 18.99 3.90
CA ARG A 16 -1.74 18.55 3.01
C ARG A 16 -1.29 17.43 2.07
N LYS A 17 -0.07 17.51 1.53
CA LYS A 17 0.50 16.49 0.64
C LYS A 17 0.70 15.17 1.38
N ALA A 18 1.23 15.22 2.60
CA ALA A 18 1.38 14.03 3.45
C ALA A 18 0.03 13.37 3.77
N ALA A 19 -0.98 14.17 4.15
CA ALA A 19 -2.32 13.66 4.40
C ALA A 19 -2.95 13.00 3.17
N ARG A 20 -2.75 13.58 1.97
CA ARG A 20 -3.26 13.00 0.73
C ARG A 20 -2.59 11.67 0.39
N SER A 21 -1.27 11.59 0.51
CA SER A 21 -0.54 10.34 0.28
C SER A 21 -0.98 9.22 1.24
N ALA A 22 -1.24 9.55 2.51
CA ALA A 22 -1.76 8.59 3.48
C ALA A 22 -3.20 8.16 3.13
N ALA A 23 -4.04 9.09 2.68
CA ALA A 23 -5.40 8.79 2.23
C ALA A 23 -5.41 7.88 1.00
N ASP A 24 -4.54 8.12 0.03
CA ASP A 24 -4.42 7.28 -1.18
C ASP A 24 -3.93 5.86 -0.83
N ALA A 25 -2.96 5.74 0.08
CA ALA A 25 -2.50 4.45 0.60
C ALA A 25 -3.63 3.70 1.34
N ASN A 26 -4.41 4.42 2.14
CA ASN A 26 -5.57 3.85 2.83
C ASN A 26 -6.69 3.49 1.86
N ALA A 27 -6.94 4.26 0.81
CA ALA A 27 -7.91 3.92 -0.23
C ALA A 27 -7.49 2.64 -0.97
N ALA A 28 -6.22 2.47 -1.28
CA ALA A 28 -5.72 1.20 -1.85
C ALA A 28 -5.80 0.02 -0.87
N LYS A 29 -5.63 0.27 0.43
CA LYS A 29 -5.66 -0.76 1.47
C LYS A 29 -7.10 -1.17 1.85
N PHE A 30 -7.99 -0.21 1.99
CA PHE A 30 -9.34 -0.37 2.53
C PHE A 30 -10.45 -0.22 1.49
N GLY A 31 -10.15 0.35 0.32
CA GLY A 31 -11.07 0.41 -0.83
C GLY A 31 -11.15 -0.89 -1.63
N ARG A 32 -10.32 -1.89 -1.30
CA ARG A 32 -10.47 -3.24 -1.83
C ARG A 32 -11.79 -3.84 -1.36
N THR A 33 -12.61 -4.23 -2.33
CA THR A 33 -13.89 -4.91 -2.06
C THR A 33 -13.65 -6.25 -1.37
N LYS A 34 -14.68 -6.80 -0.72
CA LYS A 34 -14.58 -8.12 -0.08
C LYS A 34 -14.17 -9.21 -1.09
N GLY A 35 -14.71 -9.16 -2.30
CA GLY A 35 -14.38 -10.10 -3.38
C GLY A 35 -12.92 -10.02 -3.84
N GLU A 36 -12.34 -8.83 -3.95
CA GLU A 36 -10.92 -8.67 -4.31
C GLU A 36 -9.99 -9.20 -3.21
N ARG A 37 -10.32 -8.96 -1.93
CA ARG A 37 -9.57 -9.52 -0.80
C ARG A 37 -9.63 -11.04 -0.75
N GLU A 38 -10.80 -11.62 -0.98
CA GLU A 38 -10.98 -13.08 -1.02
C GLU A 38 -10.25 -13.72 -2.20
N LEU A 39 -10.30 -13.08 -3.37
CA LEU A 39 -9.58 -13.54 -4.56
C LEU A 39 -8.05 -13.48 -4.38
N GLU A 40 -7.53 -12.43 -3.76
CA GLU A 40 -6.11 -12.30 -3.42
C GLU A 40 -5.69 -13.37 -2.39
N LYS A 41 -6.51 -13.59 -1.36
CA LYS A 41 -6.28 -14.64 -0.35
C LYS A 41 -6.27 -16.04 -0.97
N ALA A 42 -7.24 -16.36 -1.81
CA ALA A 42 -7.31 -17.65 -2.51
C ALA A 42 -6.12 -17.86 -3.45
N ARG A 43 -5.64 -16.80 -4.12
CA ARG A 43 -4.42 -16.85 -4.94
C ARG A 43 -3.18 -17.11 -4.10
N ALA A 44 -3.06 -16.43 -2.95
CA ALA A 44 -1.94 -16.61 -2.03
C ALA A 44 -1.92 -18.04 -1.44
N GLU A 45 -3.08 -18.56 -1.03
CA GLU A 45 -3.23 -19.92 -0.53
C GLU A 45 -2.87 -20.96 -1.60
N LYS A 46 -3.33 -20.78 -2.84
CA LYS A 46 -2.95 -21.66 -3.95
C LYS A 46 -1.45 -21.63 -4.23
N ALA A 47 -0.82 -20.44 -4.18
CA ALA A 47 0.61 -20.31 -4.37
C ALA A 47 1.40 -21.00 -3.23
N ALA A 48 0.97 -20.82 -1.98
CA ALA A 48 1.57 -21.48 -0.83
C ALA A 48 1.44 -23.01 -0.93
N ALA A 49 0.24 -23.52 -1.22
CA ALA A 49 0.01 -24.95 -1.42
C ALA A 49 0.83 -25.52 -2.58
N HIS A 50 1.00 -24.77 -3.67
CA HIS A 50 1.86 -25.17 -4.77
C HIS A 50 3.32 -25.25 -4.34
N LEU A 51 3.82 -24.25 -3.60
CA LEU A 51 5.19 -24.25 -3.08
C LEU A 51 5.42 -25.40 -2.08
N ASP A 52 4.46 -25.66 -1.19
CA ASP A 52 4.54 -26.77 -0.24
C ASP A 52 4.50 -28.13 -0.96
N ALA A 53 3.69 -28.29 -2.01
CA ALA A 53 3.67 -29.51 -2.82
C ALA A 53 5.02 -29.78 -3.52
N HIS A 54 5.77 -28.72 -3.85
CA HIS A 54 7.11 -28.83 -4.43
C HIS A 54 8.23 -28.80 -3.38
N ARG A 55 7.90 -28.67 -2.10
CA ARG A 55 8.88 -28.72 -1.02
C ARG A 55 9.34 -30.18 -0.88
N ARG A 56 10.57 -30.45 -1.31
CA ARG A 56 11.26 -31.69 -0.97
C ARG A 56 11.70 -31.56 0.48
N GLU A 57 11.19 -32.42 1.36
CA GLU A 57 11.78 -32.62 2.68
C GLU A 57 13.23 -33.03 2.45
N THR A 58 14.13 -32.07 2.64
CA THR A 58 15.56 -32.33 2.60
C THR A 58 15.93 -32.61 4.04
N ASP A 59 15.84 -33.87 4.43
CA ASP A 59 16.70 -34.47 5.46
C ASP A 59 18.09 -34.73 4.85
#